data_AF-A0A6A7C7D3-F1
#
_entry.id   AF-A0A6A7C7D3-F1
#
_cell.length_a   1.000
_cell.length_b   1.000
_cell.length_c   1.000
_cell.angle_alpha   90.00
_cell.angle_beta   90.00
_cell.angle_gamma   90.00
#
_symmetry.space_group_name_H-M   'P 1'
#
loop_
_entity.id
_entity.type
_entity.pdbx_description
1 polymer ?
#
loop_
_entity_poly.entity_id
_entity_poly.type
_entity_poly.pdbx_seq_one_letter_code
_entity_poly.pdbx_strand_id
1 'polypeptide(L)'
;MATLRCARLTAHRVACPFKRHGLRRAFGSSGRDDGAHNLPMPALSPTMTEGNISRWQVKEGDSYSAGDVLLEIETDKATMDVEAQDDGIIMKVVKGDGSKGVKVGQRIAVFADPGDDVSQLEIPPDDSAQASKPTKDAEPKKARSEPSAKPESKAEGISKPTTQSKDKPAPGSYRRPLYPSVEHLLNVNGLSEADAEGMKATGPGGRLLKGDVLAHIGKIEQSKPTESAIRLEKLSHLDLSNIKRAPPKQTKPAESKLPESKQEPPKIMNFAIPISFTAVAQTQKRVKDTLGITLPLSVFVARATELANEDLPRSRHSPPTADELFDSVIGLDKLPKPTQGHFMPVVTAPIPASKAPPGKKVDIIDILTSAPKQQHKPQPALVTSPDENVFSVSAPAADKHSARVFLERLKLTLEQEPGRLII
;
A
#
# COMPACT_ATOMS: atom_id res chain seq x y z
N MET A 1 -85.39 21.17 -6.27
CA MET A 1 -85.01 22.38 -5.50
C MET A 1 -83.49 22.52 -5.51
N ALA A 2 -83.00 23.75 -5.28
CA ALA A 2 -81.63 24.10 -4.86
C ALA A 2 -80.45 23.59 -5.72
N THR A 3 -80.03 24.44 -6.65
CA THR A 3 -78.65 24.49 -7.18
C THR A 3 -77.64 24.84 -6.09
N LEU A 4 -76.46 24.22 -6.08
CA LEU A 4 -75.27 24.76 -5.40
C LEU A 4 -74.09 24.84 -6.38
N ARG A 5 -73.71 26.07 -6.72
CA ARG A 5 -72.42 26.40 -7.34
C ARG A 5 -71.38 26.50 -6.24
N CYS A 6 -70.16 26.02 -6.47
CA CYS A 6 -68.98 26.65 -5.86
C CYS A 6 -67.73 26.52 -6.74
N ALA A 7 -66.84 27.50 -6.58
CA ALA A 7 -65.79 27.95 -7.50
C ALA A 7 -64.78 26.89 -8.00
N ARG A 8 -64.40 27.02 -9.28
CA ARG A 8 -63.10 26.54 -9.78
C ARG A 8 -62.01 27.51 -9.37
N LEU A 9 -61.05 27.05 -8.56
CA LEU A 9 -59.81 27.77 -8.25
C LEU A 9 -58.70 27.30 -9.20
N THR A 10 -58.36 28.11 -10.19
CA THR A 10 -57.26 27.85 -11.13
C THR A 10 -55.94 28.33 -10.54
N ALA A 11 -55.12 27.40 -10.01
CA ALA A 11 -53.76 27.70 -9.61
C ALA A 11 -52.80 27.57 -10.80
N HIS A 12 -52.26 28.69 -11.30
CA HIS A 12 -51.14 28.67 -12.23
C HIS A 12 -49.86 28.23 -11.51
N ARG A 13 -49.41 26.99 -11.78
CA ARG A 13 -48.06 26.55 -11.42
C ARG A 13 -47.07 27.11 -12.43
N VAL A 14 -46.26 28.08 -12.01
CA VAL A 14 -45.02 28.46 -12.71
C VAL A 14 -44.04 27.30 -12.59
N ALA A 15 -43.59 26.77 -13.73
CA ALA A 15 -42.65 25.66 -13.78
C ALA A 15 -41.21 26.20 -13.90
N CYS A 16 -40.46 26.19 -12.80
CA CYS A 16 -39.01 26.39 -12.83
C CYS A 16 -38.30 25.05 -13.13
N PRO A 17 -37.40 24.97 -14.12
CA PRO A 17 -36.70 23.72 -14.44
C PRO A 17 -35.58 23.46 -13.42
N PHE A 18 -35.88 22.65 -12.42
CA PHE A 18 -34.88 22.20 -11.44
C PHE A 18 -33.88 21.25 -12.12
N LYS A 19 -32.68 21.73 -12.43
CA LYS A 19 -31.58 20.89 -12.97
C LYS A 19 -31.25 19.78 -11.98
N ARG A 20 -31.49 18.54 -12.38
CA ARG A 20 -31.12 17.34 -11.61
C ARG A 20 -29.61 17.08 -11.72
N HIS A 21 -28.80 17.78 -10.92
CA HIS A 21 -27.48 17.26 -10.60
C HIS A 21 -27.62 16.12 -9.58
N GLY A 22 -27.15 14.94 -9.95
CA GLY A 22 -27.24 13.75 -9.14
C GLY A 22 -26.29 13.82 -7.95
N LEU A 23 -26.81 14.21 -6.78
CA LEU A 23 -26.13 14.03 -5.50
C LEU A 23 -25.98 12.53 -5.22
N ARG A 24 -24.86 11.94 -5.65
CA ARG A 24 -24.34 10.72 -5.03
C ARG A 24 -23.96 11.08 -3.60
N ARG A 25 -24.83 10.78 -2.63
CA ARG A 25 -24.43 10.76 -1.22
C ARG A 25 -23.41 9.66 -1.04
N ALA A 26 -22.13 10.02 -1.01
CA ALA A 26 -21.12 9.17 -0.40
C ALA A 26 -21.44 9.07 1.09
N PHE A 27 -21.37 7.86 1.64
CA PHE A 27 -21.39 7.66 3.09
C PHE A 27 -20.01 8.01 3.64
N GLY A 28 -19.78 9.30 3.89
CA GLY A 28 -18.66 9.81 4.67
C GLY A 28 -19.21 10.48 5.92
N SER A 29 -18.80 10.01 7.09
CA SER A 29 -19.06 10.66 8.38
C SER A 29 -17.78 11.28 8.94
N SER A 30 -17.10 12.08 8.12
CA SER A 30 -16.28 13.18 8.60
C SER A 30 -17.15 14.43 8.66
N GLY A 31 -16.77 15.42 9.47
CA GLY A 31 -17.26 16.77 9.23
C GLY A 31 -16.81 17.27 7.85
N ARG A 32 -17.37 18.39 7.43
CA ARG A 32 -16.53 19.33 6.69
C ARG A 32 -15.49 19.83 7.69
N ASP A 33 -14.31 19.23 7.67
CA ASP A 33 -13.12 20.00 8.00
C ASP A 33 -12.94 20.93 6.80
N ASP A 34 -13.21 22.22 6.99
CA ASP A 34 -12.91 23.23 5.96
C ASP A 34 -11.37 23.32 5.90
N GLY A 35 -10.80 22.66 4.89
CA GLY A 35 -9.49 22.01 4.95
C GLY A 35 -8.33 22.95 4.60
N ALA A 36 -7.94 23.84 5.51
CA ALA A 36 -6.81 24.75 5.28
C ALA A 36 -5.45 24.02 5.39
N HIS A 37 -4.86 23.66 4.25
CA HIS A 37 -3.57 22.97 4.15
C HIS A 37 -2.41 23.96 3.94
N ASN A 38 -1.35 23.89 4.77
CA ASN A 38 -0.16 24.71 4.60
C ASN A 38 0.76 24.11 3.52
N LEU A 39 1.20 24.91 2.54
CA LEU A 39 2.32 24.55 1.64
C LEU A 39 3.65 25.04 2.23
N PRO A 40 4.53 24.15 2.71
CA PRO A 40 5.91 24.50 3.05
C PRO A 40 6.82 24.53 1.80
N MET A 41 7.97 25.21 1.91
CA MET A 41 9.05 25.18 0.92
C MET A 41 9.56 23.74 0.70
N PRO A 42 9.40 23.16 -0.51
CA PRO A 42 9.78 21.78 -0.77
C PRO A 42 11.30 21.58 -0.84
N ALA A 43 11.74 20.40 -0.44
CA ALA A 43 13.15 20.00 -0.49
C ALA A 43 13.50 19.41 -1.88
N LEU A 44 13.81 20.27 -2.84
CA LEU A 44 14.16 19.86 -4.21
C LEU A 44 15.54 19.16 -4.34
N SER A 45 16.36 19.18 -3.29
CA SER A 45 17.65 18.48 -3.23
C SER A 45 17.98 18.06 -1.80
N PRO A 46 18.59 16.87 -1.56
CA PRO A 46 18.90 16.37 -0.22
C PRO A 46 19.92 17.21 0.57
N THR A 47 20.56 18.21 -0.05
CA THR A 47 21.50 19.13 0.61
C THR A 47 21.01 20.58 0.62
N MET A 48 19.75 20.85 0.24
CA MET A 48 19.21 22.21 0.18
C MET A 48 18.69 22.67 1.54
N THR A 49 19.16 23.83 2.02
CA THR A 49 18.67 24.47 3.25
C THR A 49 17.74 25.65 2.99
N GLU A 50 17.95 26.37 1.89
CA GLU A 50 17.22 27.59 1.50
C GLU A 50 17.02 27.62 -0.03
N GLY A 51 15.93 28.23 -0.50
CA GLY A 51 15.60 28.42 -1.91
C GLY A 51 15.03 29.82 -2.20
N ASN A 52 14.96 30.19 -3.49
CA ASN A 52 14.36 31.44 -3.96
C ASN A 52 13.08 31.15 -4.75
N ILE A 53 12.01 31.91 -4.52
CA ILE A 53 10.81 31.82 -5.36
C ILE A 53 11.02 32.73 -6.57
N SER A 54 11.13 32.15 -7.78
CA SER A 54 11.24 32.91 -9.02
C SER A 54 9.91 33.60 -9.31
N ARG A 55 8.85 32.81 -9.51
CA ARG A 55 7.54 33.28 -9.93
C ARG A 55 6.41 32.30 -9.62
N TRP A 56 5.27 32.82 -9.18
CA TRP A 56 3.98 32.13 -9.13
C TRP A 56 3.30 32.12 -10.50
N GLN A 57 2.75 30.97 -10.89
CA GLN A 57 1.90 30.84 -12.09
C GLN A 57 0.41 30.97 -11.75
N VAL A 58 0.04 30.64 -10.50
CA VAL A 58 -1.35 30.63 -9.98
C VAL A 58 -1.48 31.70 -8.88
N LYS A 59 -2.61 32.40 -8.81
CA LYS A 59 -2.83 33.52 -7.86
C LYS A 59 -3.76 33.14 -6.71
N GLU A 60 -3.82 34.01 -5.71
CA GLU A 60 -4.81 33.93 -4.62
C GLU A 60 -6.24 33.91 -5.18
N GLY A 61 -7.03 32.90 -4.80
CA GLY A 61 -8.38 32.64 -5.28
C GLY A 61 -8.50 31.78 -6.54
N ASP A 62 -7.40 31.46 -7.23
CA ASP A 62 -7.43 30.57 -8.40
C ASP A 62 -7.52 29.09 -7.98
N SER A 63 -8.30 28.31 -8.72
CA SER A 63 -8.38 26.85 -8.61
C SER A 63 -7.36 26.16 -9.51
N TYR A 64 -6.70 25.12 -9.02
CA TYR A 64 -5.71 24.31 -9.74
C TYR A 64 -6.02 22.82 -9.60
N SER A 65 -5.49 22.01 -10.53
CA SER A 65 -5.62 20.54 -10.53
C SER A 65 -4.28 19.87 -10.26
N ALA A 66 -4.28 18.62 -9.83
CA ALA A 66 -3.07 17.81 -9.68
C ALA A 66 -2.28 17.73 -11.00
N GLY A 67 -0.99 18.07 -10.95
CA GLY A 67 -0.10 18.20 -12.11
C GLY A 67 0.02 19.60 -12.72
N ASP A 68 -0.77 20.59 -12.28
CA ASP A 68 -0.58 21.99 -12.69
C ASP A 68 0.67 22.59 -12.02
N VAL A 69 1.48 23.35 -12.77
CA VAL A 69 2.65 24.07 -12.21
C VAL A 69 2.17 25.26 -11.38
N LEU A 70 2.45 25.25 -10.08
CA LEU A 70 2.03 26.28 -9.13
C LEU A 70 3.01 27.47 -9.11
N LEU A 71 4.31 27.17 -9.01
CA LEU A 71 5.38 28.16 -8.89
C LEU A 71 6.75 27.59 -9.35
N GLU A 72 7.62 28.46 -9.81
CA GLU A 72 9.01 28.16 -10.17
C GLU A 72 9.96 28.51 -9.01
N ILE A 73 10.79 27.56 -8.57
CA ILE A 73 11.83 27.76 -7.55
C ILE A 73 13.19 27.85 -8.22
N GLU A 74 13.94 28.91 -7.92
CA GLU A 74 15.35 29.05 -8.25
C GLU A 74 16.21 28.55 -7.07
N THR A 75 17.14 27.64 -7.37
CA THR A 75 18.11 27.09 -6.41
C THR A 75 19.54 27.31 -6.92
N ASP A 76 20.54 27.16 -6.05
CA ASP A 76 21.98 27.27 -6.39
C ASP A 76 22.47 26.28 -7.49
N LYS A 77 21.62 25.34 -7.94
CA LYS A 77 21.98 24.34 -8.96
C LYS A 77 21.02 24.25 -10.15
N ALA A 78 19.76 24.64 -9.99
CA ALA A 78 18.76 24.63 -11.06
C ALA A 78 17.56 25.54 -10.72
N THR A 79 16.88 26.04 -11.74
CA THR A 79 15.45 26.38 -11.62
C THR A 79 14.63 25.09 -11.79
N MET A 80 13.57 24.95 -11.00
CA MET A 80 12.67 23.79 -11.04
C MET A 80 11.24 24.22 -10.76
N ASP A 81 10.32 23.69 -11.55
CA ASP A 81 8.89 23.90 -11.40
C ASP A 81 8.32 23.01 -10.28
N VAL A 82 7.41 23.56 -9.47
CA VAL A 82 6.68 22.82 -8.43
C VAL A 82 5.26 22.58 -8.92
N GLU A 83 4.95 21.33 -9.21
CA GLU A 83 3.62 20.85 -9.61
C GLU A 83 2.72 20.61 -8.38
N ALA A 84 1.42 20.83 -8.56
CA ALA A 84 0.40 20.49 -7.58
C ALA A 84 0.29 18.96 -7.38
N GLN A 85 0.28 18.50 -6.14
CA GLN A 85 0.11 17.07 -5.82
C GLN A 85 -1.37 16.65 -5.81
N ASP A 86 -2.26 17.56 -5.46
CA ASP A 86 -3.70 17.37 -5.26
C ASP A 86 -4.48 18.53 -5.93
N ASP A 87 -5.80 18.38 -6.10
CA ASP A 87 -6.69 19.45 -6.59
C ASP A 87 -7.03 20.44 -5.46
N GLY A 88 -7.11 21.75 -5.73
CA GLY A 88 -7.45 22.73 -4.68
C GLY A 88 -7.61 24.17 -5.14
N ILE A 89 -7.75 25.08 -4.17
CA ILE A 89 -7.82 26.54 -4.38
C ILE A 89 -6.71 27.23 -3.57
N ILE A 90 -6.01 28.19 -4.15
CA ILE A 90 -5.02 28.97 -3.40
C ILE A 90 -5.74 29.96 -2.47
N MET A 91 -5.69 29.71 -1.16
CA MET A 91 -6.30 30.59 -0.17
C MET A 91 -5.49 31.87 0.02
N LYS A 92 -4.17 31.75 0.21
CA LYS A 92 -3.28 32.90 0.42
C LYS A 92 -1.80 32.57 0.17
N VAL A 93 -1.07 33.52 -0.43
CA VAL A 93 0.38 33.47 -0.62
C VAL A 93 1.08 34.26 0.50
N VAL A 94 1.85 33.56 1.33
CA VAL A 94 2.64 34.15 2.44
C VAL A 94 4.01 34.66 1.94
N LYS A 95 4.54 34.05 0.87
CA LYS A 95 5.79 34.44 0.20
C LYS A 95 5.55 34.67 -1.30
N GLY A 96 5.40 35.94 -1.69
CA GLY A 96 5.17 36.34 -3.07
C GLY A 96 6.39 36.19 -3.99
N ASP A 97 6.22 36.60 -5.25
CA ASP A 97 7.25 36.54 -6.30
C ASP A 97 8.59 37.18 -5.88
N GLY A 98 9.71 36.57 -6.29
CA GLY A 98 11.05 37.06 -6.00
C GLY A 98 11.51 36.91 -4.54
N SER A 99 10.84 36.09 -3.74
CA SER A 99 11.18 35.86 -2.31
C SER A 99 12.47 35.05 -2.15
N LYS A 100 13.58 35.74 -1.87
CA LYS A 100 14.92 35.15 -1.67
C LYS A 100 15.13 34.61 -0.25
N GLY A 101 15.82 33.46 -0.15
CA GLY A 101 16.29 32.90 1.13
C GLY A 101 15.17 32.30 1.99
N VAL A 102 14.17 31.68 1.38
CA VAL A 102 13.11 30.96 2.09
C VAL A 102 13.65 29.61 2.53
N LYS A 103 13.54 29.28 3.82
CA LYS A 103 14.07 28.03 4.38
C LYS A 103 13.21 26.84 3.97
N VAL A 104 13.82 25.69 3.69
CA VAL A 104 13.10 24.43 3.48
C VAL A 104 12.23 24.13 4.70
N GLY A 105 10.96 23.76 4.47
CA GLY A 105 9.96 23.59 5.52
C GLY A 105 9.25 24.87 5.99
N GLN A 106 9.69 26.07 5.59
CA GLN A 106 8.98 27.32 5.90
C GLN A 106 7.70 27.44 5.07
N ARG A 107 6.59 27.89 5.68
CA ARG A 107 5.33 28.12 4.98
C ARG A 107 5.46 29.18 3.88
N ILE A 108 4.98 28.83 2.69
CA ILE A 108 4.97 29.65 1.47
C ILE A 108 3.55 30.11 1.13
N ALA A 109 2.56 29.22 1.24
CA ALA A 109 1.15 29.50 0.97
C ALA A 109 0.23 28.62 1.84
N VAL A 110 -1.07 28.92 1.77
CA VAL A 110 -2.15 28.09 2.31
C VAL A 110 -3.12 27.76 1.17
N PHE A 111 -3.54 26.51 1.11
CA PHE A 111 -4.50 25.94 0.17
C PHE A 111 -5.77 25.54 0.89
N ALA A 112 -6.88 25.49 0.16
CA ALA A 112 -8.18 25.01 0.64
C ALA A 112 -8.74 23.95 -0.30
N ASP A 113 -9.59 23.07 0.24
CA ASP A 113 -10.19 21.96 -0.49
C ASP A 113 -11.19 22.43 -1.57
N PRO A 114 -11.43 21.60 -2.62
CA PRO A 114 -12.29 21.95 -3.75
C PRO A 114 -13.76 22.04 -3.34
N GLY A 115 -14.18 23.24 -2.91
CA GLY A 115 -15.56 23.55 -2.51
C GLY A 115 -15.67 24.53 -1.35
N ASP A 116 -14.57 24.94 -0.74
CA ASP A 116 -14.55 25.84 0.43
C ASP A 116 -14.55 27.32 0.04
N ASP A 117 -15.31 28.13 0.78
CA ASP A 117 -15.41 29.57 0.55
C ASP A 117 -14.22 30.31 1.17
N VAL A 118 -13.30 30.78 0.33
CA VAL A 118 -12.01 31.42 0.69
C VAL A 118 -12.15 32.62 1.65
N SER A 119 -13.37 33.16 1.80
CA SER A 119 -13.70 34.28 2.69
C SER A 119 -14.11 33.90 4.11
N GLN A 120 -14.31 32.61 4.43
CA GLN A 120 -14.75 32.13 5.75
C GLN A 120 -13.68 31.37 6.54
N LEU A 121 -12.54 31.06 5.93
CA LEU A 121 -11.43 30.33 6.53
C LEU A 121 -10.49 31.25 7.33
N GLU A 122 -10.17 30.87 8.57
CA GLU A 122 -9.12 31.53 9.36
C GLU A 122 -7.74 30.95 9.04
N ILE A 123 -6.77 31.81 8.75
CA ILE A 123 -5.38 31.40 8.45
C ILE A 123 -4.72 30.86 9.73
N PRO A 124 -4.23 29.60 9.76
CA PRO A 124 -3.52 29.09 10.93
C PRO A 124 -2.30 29.95 11.28
N PRO A 125 -2.03 30.26 12.57
CA PRO A 125 -0.88 31.07 12.98
C PRO A 125 0.46 30.37 12.64
N ASP A 126 1.47 31.16 12.24
CA ASP A 126 2.80 30.64 11.92
C ASP A 126 3.58 30.24 13.18
N ASP A 127 3.97 28.97 13.27
CA ASP A 127 4.73 28.42 14.40
C ASP A 127 6.27 28.58 14.24
N SER A 128 6.72 29.55 13.43
CA SER A 128 8.13 29.71 13.03
C SER A 128 8.92 30.77 13.83
N ALA A 129 8.41 31.22 14.98
CA ALA A 129 8.92 32.38 15.72
C ALA A 129 9.83 32.02 16.92
N GLN A 130 10.69 31.00 16.82
CA GLN A 130 11.63 30.67 17.90
C GLN A 130 13.04 30.21 17.45
N ALA A 131 13.64 30.93 16.49
CA ALA A 131 15.08 30.83 16.22
C ALA A 131 15.71 32.16 15.77
N SER A 132 16.69 32.63 16.55
CA SER A 132 17.67 33.72 16.30
C SER A 132 17.39 35.15 16.82
N LYS A 133 18.16 35.54 17.85
CA LYS A 133 18.93 36.81 17.87
C LYS A 133 20.37 36.50 18.30
N PRO A 134 21.40 37.12 17.69
CA PRO A 134 22.81 36.75 17.90
C PRO A 134 23.56 37.64 18.92
N THR A 135 24.75 37.20 19.31
CA THR A 135 25.64 37.83 20.31
C THR A 135 26.82 38.56 19.66
N LYS A 136 27.11 39.79 20.13
CA LYS A 136 28.39 40.58 20.15
C LYS A 136 28.08 42.09 20.00
N ASP A 137 28.82 43.05 20.55
CA ASP A 137 29.78 43.13 21.67
C ASP A 137 30.08 44.64 21.91
N ALA A 138 30.09 45.15 23.16
CA ALA A 138 30.66 46.47 23.55
C ALA A 138 30.52 46.79 25.06
N GLU A 139 31.66 46.97 25.73
CA GLU A 139 31.92 47.42 27.11
C GLU A 139 31.73 48.97 27.35
N PRO A 140 32.07 49.57 28.53
CA PRO A 140 31.81 49.21 29.95
C PRO A 140 31.46 50.43 30.87
N LYS A 141 31.06 50.19 32.14
CA LYS A 141 31.31 51.00 33.39
C LYS A 141 30.56 50.37 34.59
N LYS A 142 31.23 49.81 35.62
CA LYS A 142 31.75 50.44 36.88
C LYS A 142 30.71 51.26 37.69
N ALA A 143 30.53 51.11 39.02
CA ALA A 143 31.17 50.22 40.01
C ALA A 143 30.46 50.21 41.41
N ARG A 144 30.85 49.25 42.27
CA ARG A 144 30.83 49.20 43.77
C ARG A 144 29.52 48.83 44.48
N SER A 145 29.50 48.08 45.60
CA SER A 145 30.58 47.65 46.54
C SER A 145 30.30 46.33 47.30
N GLU A 146 31.37 45.53 47.51
CA GLU A 146 31.58 44.46 48.53
C GLU A 146 31.88 45.06 49.94
N PRO A 147 32.25 44.30 51.03
CA PRO A 147 32.45 42.83 51.23
C PRO A 147 31.59 42.26 52.40
N SER A 148 31.60 40.98 52.82
CA SER A 148 32.52 39.82 52.73
C SER A 148 31.67 38.50 52.94
N ALA A 149 32.13 37.25 53.10
CA ALA A 149 33.45 36.63 53.31
C ALA A 149 33.48 35.13 52.87
N LYS A 150 34.57 34.43 53.23
CA LYS A 150 34.84 32.96 53.18
C LYS A 150 35.76 32.60 54.39
N PRO A 151 36.15 31.33 54.70
CA PRO A 151 36.03 30.05 53.96
C PRO A 151 35.43 28.91 54.88
N GLU A 152 35.45 27.58 54.64
CA GLU A 152 35.74 26.72 53.47
C GLU A 152 35.01 25.35 53.56
N SER A 153 35.05 24.57 52.48
CA SER A 153 34.93 23.07 52.37
C SER A 153 33.87 22.29 53.18
N LYS A 154 32.96 21.61 52.47
CA LYS A 154 33.08 20.16 52.17
C LYS A 154 32.20 19.79 50.95
N ALA A 155 32.35 18.56 50.45
CA ALA A 155 31.92 18.12 49.12
C ALA A 155 30.48 17.56 49.05
N GLU A 156 30.12 17.15 47.82
CA GLU A 156 29.05 16.22 47.40
C GLU A 156 27.72 16.78 46.87
N GLY A 157 27.47 16.50 45.58
CA GLY A 157 26.29 15.70 45.21
C GLY A 157 24.98 16.45 44.90
N ILE A 158 24.90 17.14 43.77
CA ILE A 158 23.59 17.51 43.20
C ILE A 158 22.86 16.23 42.76
N SER A 159 21.73 15.95 43.42
CA SER A 159 20.87 14.81 43.19
C SER A 159 20.10 14.92 41.86
N LYS A 160 20.18 13.85 41.05
CA LYS A 160 19.19 13.59 39.98
C LYS A 160 17.82 13.27 40.61
N PRO A 161 16.70 13.54 39.90
CA PRO A 161 15.37 13.18 40.39
C PRO A 161 15.25 11.66 40.60
N THR A 162 14.63 11.31 41.72
CA THR A 162 14.66 9.97 42.31
C THR A 162 13.85 8.93 41.53
N THR A 163 14.51 7.80 41.28
CA THR A 163 13.96 6.45 41.07
C THR A 163 12.54 6.25 41.64
N GLN A 164 11.58 5.83 40.82
CA GLN A 164 10.29 5.36 41.34
C GLN A 164 10.48 4.03 42.09
N SER A 165 10.04 4.01 43.35
CA SER A 165 10.18 2.90 44.29
C SER A 165 9.50 1.62 43.80
N LYS A 166 10.18 0.48 44.00
CA LYS A 166 9.58 -0.85 43.89
C LYS A 166 8.77 -1.19 45.15
N ASP A 167 7.67 -0.47 45.36
CA ASP A 167 6.68 -0.88 46.36
C ASP A 167 5.90 -2.09 45.83
N LYS A 168 6.38 -3.29 46.17
CA LYS A 168 5.57 -4.50 46.09
C LYS A 168 4.43 -4.37 47.11
N PRO A 169 3.14 -4.47 46.72
CA PRO A 169 2.08 -4.64 47.69
C PRO A 169 2.28 -5.94 48.47
N ALA A 170 1.73 -5.97 49.69
CA ALA A 170 1.79 -7.13 50.57
C ALA A 170 1.14 -8.38 49.92
N PRO A 171 1.59 -9.61 50.27
CA PRO A 171 0.97 -10.83 49.75
C PRO A 171 -0.49 -10.90 50.18
N GLY A 172 -1.42 -10.91 49.22
CA GLY A 172 -2.87 -10.90 49.45
C GLY A 172 -3.56 -9.55 49.24
N SER A 173 -2.93 -8.58 48.57
CA SER A 173 -3.62 -7.34 48.16
C SER A 173 -3.17 -6.89 46.77
N TYR A 174 -4.14 -6.53 45.92
CA TYR A 174 -3.89 -6.00 44.57
C TYR A 174 -4.10 -4.48 44.51
N ARG A 175 -3.38 -3.81 43.61
CA ARG A 175 -3.45 -2.36 43.44
C ARG A 175 -4.72 -1.94 42.68
N ARG A 176 -5.59 -1.17 43.33
CA ARG A 176 -6.77 -0.52 42.70
C ARG A 176 -6.39 0.70 41.83
N PRO A 177 -7.26 1.18 40.91
CA PRO A 177 -8.49 0.54 40.42
C PRO A 177 -8.23 -0.75 39.65
N LEU A 178 -9.27 -1.57 39.50
CA LEU A 178 -9.28 -2.74 38.62
C LEU A 178 -9.31 -2.32 37.15
N TYR A 179 -8.92 -3.22 36.25
CA TYR A 179 -9.15 -3.04 34.82
C TYR A 179 -10.62 -3.37 34.47
N PRO A 180 -11.27 -2.67 33.51
CA PRO A 180 -12.66 -2.95 33.13
C PRO A 180 -12.90 -4.41 32.70
N SER A 181 -11.89 -5.05 32.09
CA SER A 181 -11.94 -6.46 31.69
C SER A 181 -11.86 -7.44 32.86
N VAL A 182 -11.33 -7.02 34.01
CA VAL A 182 -11.26 -7.80 35.26
C VAL A 182 -12.57 -7.64 36.02
N GLU A 183 -13.04 -6.41 36.19
CA GLU A 183 -14.35 -6.09 36.79
C GLU A 183 -15.50 -6.82 36.07
N HIS A 184 -15.53 -6.76 34.73
CA HIS A 184 -16.51 -7.50 33.93
C HIS A 184 -16.43 -9.02 34.17
N LEU A 185 -15.23 -9.60 34.32
CA LEU A 185 -15.09 -11.04 34.56
C LEU A 185 -15.47 -11.44 35.99
N LEU A 186 -15.20 -10.61 37.01
CA LEU A 186 -15.68 -10.86 38.37
C LEU A 186 -17.22 -10.87 38.38
N ASN A 187 -17.84 -9.85 37.78
CA ASN A 187 -19.30 -9.74 37.66
C ASN A 187 -19.93 -10.91 36.89
N VAL A 188 -19.35 -11.34 35.76
CA VAL A 188 -19.89 -12.44 34.93
C VAL A 188 -19.76 -13.81 35.62
N ASN A 189 -18.75 -14.03 36.45
CA ASN A 189 -18.54 -15.31 37.14
C ASN A 189 -19.01 -15.28 38.62
N GLY A 190 -19.67 -14.19 39.05
CA GLY A 190 -20.22 -14.05 40.41
C GLY A 190 -19.18 -13.99 41.52
N LEU A 191 -17.95 -13.59 41.21
CA LEU A 191 -16.84 -13.53 42.17
C LEU A 191 -16.85 -12.18 42.91
N SER A 192 -16.70 -12.23 44.23
CA SER A 192 -16.71 -11.04 45.09
C SER A 192 -15.35 -10.33 45.14
N GLU A 193 -15.31 -9.10 45.66
CA GLU A 193 -14.04 -8.39 45.88
C GLU A 193 -13.08 -9.16 46.83
N ALA A 194 -13.64 -9.91 47.80
CA ALA A 194 -12.84 -10.74 48.71
C ALA A 194 -12.16 -11.92 47.99
N ASP A 195 -12.83 -12.52 47.00
CA ASP A 195 -12.23 -13.58 46.17
C ASP A 195 -11.10 -13.02 45.31
N ALA A 196 -11.23 -11.77 44.83
CA ALA A 196 -10.20 -11.07 44.08
C ALA A 196 -8.98 -10.72 44.95
N GLU A 197 -9.14 -10.42 46.24
CA GLU A 197 -8.03 -10.18 47.19
C GLU A 197 -7.19 -11.45 47.42
N GLY A 198 -7.82 -12.63 47.37
CA GLY A 198 -7.14 -13.93 47.40
C GLY A 198 -6.34 -14.28 46.13
N MET A 199 -6.47 -13.52 45.03
CA MET A 199 -5.79 -13.83 43.77
C MET A 199 -4.37 -13.24 43.71
N LYS A 200 -3.44 -14.03 43.16
CA LYS A 200 -2.08 -13.56 42.88
C LYS A 200 -2.09 -12.57 41.70
N ALA A 201 -1.99 -11.28 42.02
CA ALA A 201 -1.87 -10.22 41.02
C ALA A 201 -0.53 -10.28 40.27
N THR A 202 -0.58 -10.46 38.95
CA THR A 202 0.61 -10.60 38.09
C THR A 202 0.87 -9.35 37.22
N GLY A 203 0.01 -8.34 37.28
CA GLY A 203 0.06 -7.16 36.43
C GLY A 203 1.01 -6.05 36.88
N PRO A 204 1.31 -5.07 35.98
CA PRO A 204 2.22 -3.97 36.25
C PRO A 204 1.87 -3.21 37.53
N GLY A 205 2.82 -3.10 38.46
CA GLY A 205 2.62 -2.46 39.76
C GLY A 205 1.67 -3.21 40.70
N GLY A 206 1.59 -4.54 40.59
CA GLY A 206 0.78 -5.39 41.48
C GLY A 206 -0.73 -5.31 41.21
N ARG A 207 -1.13 -5.06 39.96
CA ARG A 207 -2.54 -5.05 39.54
C ARG A 207 -3.03 -6.44 39.16
N LEU A 208 -4.29 -6.75 39.44
CA LEU A 208 -4.92 -7.99 39.00
C LEU A 208 -5.17 -7.94 37.48
N LEU A 209 -4.84 -9.01 36.75
CA LEU A 209 -5.06 -9.13 35.30
C LEU A 209 -6.20 -10.10 34.96
N LYS A 210 -6.74 -9.96 33.74
CA LYS A 210 -7.68 -10.93 33.15
C LYS A 210 -7.15 -12.37 33.19
N GLY A 211 -5.84 -12.56 32.99
CA GLY A 211 -5.20 -13.87 33.09
C GLY A 211 -5.23 -14.47 34.49
N ASP A 212 -5.10 -13.66 35.54
CA ASP A 212 -5.11 -14.10 36.94
C ASP A 212 -6.52 -14.60 37.33
N VAL A 213 -7.56 -13.87 36.96
CA VAL A 213 -8.98 -14.27 37.19
C VAL A 213 -9.33 -15.54 36.42
N LEU A 214 -8.92 -15.65 35.15
CA LEU A 214 -9.18 -16.85 34.34
C LEU A 214 -8.41 -18.09 34.83
N ALA A 215 -7.22 -17.89 35.41
CA ALA A 215 -6.47 -18.93 36.08
C ALA A 215 -7.13 -19.39 37.38
N HIS A 216 -7.72 -18.47 38.15
CA HIS A 216 -8.49 -18.81 39.35
C HIS A 216 -9.78 -19.60 39.03
N ILE A 217 -10.48 -19.24 37.93
CA ILE A 217 -11.66 -19.97 37.42
C ILE A 217 -11.27 -21.34 36.80
N GLY A 218 -9.98 -21.64 36.63
CA GLY A 218 -9.50 -22.89 36.03
C GLY A 218 -9.66 -22.99 34.51
N LYS A 219 -9.96 -21.87 33.83
CA LYS A 219 -9.99 -21.78 32.35
C LYS A 219 -8.58 -21.73 31.73
N ILE A 220 -7.56 -21.44 32.56
CA ILE A 220 -6.14 -21.33 32.20
C ILE A 220 -5.31 -21.97 33.33
N GLU A 221 -4.17 -22.58 33.00
CA GLU A 221 -3.21 -23.07 34.01
C GLU A 221 -2.68 -21.94 34.90
N GLN A 222 -2.52 -22.23 36.20
CA GLN A 222 -2.16 -21.24 37.22
C GLN A 222 -0.76 -20.60 37.03
N SER A 223 0.15 -21.25 36.31
CA SER A 223 1.51 -20.73 36.06
C SER A 223 1.59 -19.74 34.90
N LYS A 224 0.71 -19.87 33.89
CA LYS A 224 0.73 -19.09 32.63
C LYS A 224 0.78 -17.57 32.79
N PRO A 225 0.03 -16.90 33.70
CA PRO A 225 0.18 -15.46 33.88
C PRO A 225 1.57 -15.09 34.40
N THR A 226 2.13 -15.87 35.34
CA THR A 226 3.47 -15.63 35.92
C THR A 226 4.57 -15.87 34.88
N GLU A 227 4.49 -16.93 34.09
CA GLU A 227 5.42 -17.19 32.98
C GLU A 227 5.37 -16.08 31.92
N SER A 228 4.18 -15.58 31.61
CA SER A 228 3.99 -14.48 30.67
C SER A 228 4.63 -13.19 31.15
N ALA A 229 4.50 -12.85 32.44
CA ALA A 229 5.18 -11.69 33.03
C ALA A 229 6.71 -11.84 32.96
N ILE A 230 7.26 -12.99 33.36
CA ILE A 230 8.72 -13.26 33.29
C ILE A 230 9.24 -13.15 31.84
N ARG A 231 8.47 -13.66 30.86
CA ARG A 231 8.81 -13.53 29.43
C ARG A 231 8.79 -12.07 28.97
N LEU A 232 7.79 -11.28 29.38
CA LEU A 232 7.69 -9.87 29.03
C LEU A 232 8.80 -9.04 29.68
N GLU A 233 9.13 -9.28 30.95
CA GLU A 233 10.28 -8.65 31.61
C GLU A 233 11.58 -8.95 30.85
N LYS A 234 11.81 -10.22 30.48
CA LYS A 234 12.97 -10.63 29.67
C LYS A 234 13.03 -9.97 28.30
N LEU A 235 11.90 -9.81 27.61
CA LEU A 235 11.84 -9.16 26.29
C LEU A 235 11.88 -7.62 26.36
N SER A 236 11.47 -7.03 27.49
CA SER A 236 11.56 -5.58 27.71
C SER A 236 13.00 -5.10 27.90
N HIS A 237 13.90 -5.97 28.36
CA HIS A 237 15.31 -5.67 28.48
C HIS A 237 16.07 -6.03 27.20
N LEU A 238 16.24 -5.05 26.32
CA LEU A 238 17.14 -5.17 25.16
C LEU A 238 18.59 -5.13 25.65
N ASP A 239 19.21 -6.31 25.81
CA ASP A 239 20.63 -6.41 26.15
C ASP A 239 21.51 -6.06 24.94
N LEU A 240 21.93 -4.80 24.89
CA LEU A 240 22.83 -4.28 23.85
C LEU A 240 24.32 -4.53 24.16
N SER A 241 24.67 -5.13 25.31
CA SER A 241 26.06 -5.25 25.78
C SER A 241 26.97 -6.05 24.83
N ASN A 242 26.39 -6.97 24.06
CA ASN A 242 27.10 -7.83 23.12
C ASN A 242 27.10 -7.32 21.67
N ILE A 243 26.52 -6.15 21.38
CA ILE A 243 26.47 -5.60 20.01
C ILE A 243 27.82 -4.99 19.64
N LYS A 244 28.69 -5.82 19.08
CA LYS A 244 29.91 -5.38 18.39
C LYS A 244 29.52 -4.80 17.03
N ARG A 245 29.97 -3.58 16.70
CA ARG A 245 29.83 -3.02 15.35
C ARG A 245 30.48 -4.00 14.36
N ALA A 246 29.70 -4.51 13.41
CA ALA A 246 30.24 -5.31 12.32
C ALA A 246 31.27 -4.47 11.56
N PRO A 247 32.48 -5.00 11.26
CA PRO A 247 33.43 -4.29 10.41
C PRO A 247 32.77 -4.06 9.04
N PRO A 248 33.02 -2.91 8.37
CA PRO A 248 32.46 -2.65 7.06
C PRO A 248 32.83 -3.78 6.11
N LYS A 249 31.81 -4.42 5.54
CA LYS A 249 31.93 -5.66 4.75
C LYS A 249 32.75 -5.36 3.50
N GLN A 250 34.06 -5.60 3.58
CA GLN A 250 34.96 -5.43 2.44
C GLN A 250 34.45 -6.29 1.29
N THR A 251 34.17 -5.64 0.16
CA THR A 251 33.78 -6.29 -1.09
C THR A 251 34.96 -7.08 -1.65
N LYS A 252 35.04 -8.36 -1.28
CA LYS A 252 35.84 -9.37 -2.00
C LYS A 252 34.94 -10.45 -2.58
N PRO A 253 35.31 -11.07 -3.72
CA PRO A 253 34.40 -11.90 -4.50
C PRO A 253 34.02 -13.20 -3.78
N ALA A 254 32.88 -13.76 -4.21
CA ALA A 254 32.15 -14.85 -3.56
C ALA A 254 32.96 -16.13 -3.26
N GLU A 255 32.76 -16.71 -2.06
CA GLU A 255 32.37 -18.13 -1.93
C GLU A 255 31.76 -18.56 -0.56
N SER A 256 30.44 -18.83 -0.59
CA SER A 256 29.67 -19.87 0.15
C SER A 256 29.49 -19.91 1.70
N LYS A 257 28.26 -20.36 2.08
CA LYS A 257 27.74 -20.79 3.42
C LYS A 257 27.37 -19.64 4.39
N LEU A 258 26.13 -19.50 4.90
CA LEU A 258 24.90 -20.32 4.91
C LEU A 258 23.64 -19.43 5.12
N PRO A 259 22.41 -19.94 4.91
CA PRO A 259 21.55 -19.65 3.78
C PRO A 259 20.68 -18.38 3.92
N GLU A 260 21.02 -17.33 3.20
CA GLU A 260 20.06 -16.28 2.84
C GLU A 260 19.42 -16.69 1.51
N SER A 261 18.09 -16.72 1.42
CA SER A 261 17.37 -17.26 0.25
C SER A 261 17.50 -16.33 -0.95
N LYS A 262 18.63 -16.40 -1.63
CA LYS A 262 18.86 -15.79 -2.93
C LYS A 262 17.92 -16.46 -3.93
N GLN A 263 16.73 -15.88 -4.09
CA GLN A 263 15.77 -16.29 -5.11
C GLN A 263 16.48 -16.23 -6.46
N GLU A 264 16.74 -17.39 -7.05
CA GLU A 264 17.10 -17.47 -8.46
C GLU A 264 15.97 -16.80 -9.27
N PRO A 265 16.27 -16.05 -10.33
CA PRO A 265 15.24 -15.46 -11.17
C PRO A 265 14.27 -16.57 -11.60
N PRO A 266 12.95 -16.39 -11.41
CA PRO A 266 11.99 -17.48 -11.56
C PRO A 266 12.12 -18.08 -12.95
N LYS A 267 12.37 -19.40 -13.03
CA LYS A 267 12.60 -20.07 -14.30
C LYS A 267 11.32 -20.03 -15.14
N ILE A 268 11.28 -19.08 -16.07
CA ILE A 268 10.18 -18.87 -17.01
C ILE A 268 10.14 -20.07 -17.96
N MET A 269 8.95 -20.64 -18.14
CA MET A 269 8.66 -21.73 -19.06
C MET A 269 7.55 -21.31 -20.02
N ASN A 270 7.76 -21.61 -21.31
CA ASN A 270 6.74 -21.42 -22.33
C ASN A 270 5.89 -22.69 -22.45
N PHE A 271 4.59 -22.56 -22.34
CA PHE A 271 3.60 -23.61 -22.57
C PHE A 271 2.82 -23.27 -23.83
N ALA A 272 2.59 -24.25 -24.71
CA ALA A 272 1.93 -24.03 -26.00
C ALA A 272 0.92 -25.14 -26.32
N ILE A 273 -0.25 -24.76 -26.86
CA ILE A 273 -1.31 -25.67 -27.31
C ILE A 273 -1.84 -25.19 -28.68
N PRO A 274 -2.02 -26.09 -29.67
CA PRO A 274 -2.71 -25.78 -30.92
C PRO A 274 -4.24 -25.69 -30.70
N ILE A 275 -4.84 -24.62 -31.21
CA ILE A 275 -6.28 -24.31 -31.13
C ILE A 275 -6.80 -23.93 -32.51
N SER A 276 -7.93 -24.49 -32.90
CA SER A 276 -8.61 -24.20 -34.17
C SER A 276 -9.65 -23.08 -34.02
N PHE A 277 -9.82 -22.25 -35.05
CA PHE A 277 -10.82 -21.16 -35.06
C PHE A 277 -12.07 -21.48 -35.88
N THR A 278 -12.27 -22.74 -36.30
CA THR A 278 -13.38 -23.14 -37.17
C THR A 278 -14.75 -22.82 -36.57
N ALA A 279 -14.94 -23.12 -35.28
CA ALA A 279 -16.18 -22.83 -34.55
C ALA A 279 -16.39 -21.31 -34.33
N VAL A 280 -15.33 -20.56 -34.04
CA VAL A 280 -15.38 -19.09 -33.92
C VAL A 280 -15.79 -18.45 -35.26
N ALA A 281 -15.22 -18.90 -36.38
CA ALA A 281 -15.56 -18.38 -37.71
C ALA A 281 -17.01 -18.70 -38.12
N GLN A 282 -17.55 -19.87 -37.76
CA GLN A 282 -18.98 -20.17 -37.92
C GLN A 282 -19.86 -19.24 -37.07
N THR A 283 -19.44 -18.99 -35.83
CA THR A 283 -20.15 -18.13 -34.88
C THR A 283 -20.15 -16.67 -35.34
N GLN A 284 -19.03 -16.16 -35.84
CA GLN A 284 -18.90 -14.84 -36.42
C GLN A 284 -19.83 -14.63 -37.62
N LYS A 285 -19.97 -15.64 -38.50
CA LYS A 285 -20.96 -15.64 -39.60
C LYS A 285 -22.37 -15.54 -39.06
N ARG A 286 -22.76 -16.43 -38.13
CA ARG A 286 -24.10 -16.40 -37.49
C ARG A 286 -24.44 -15.03 -36.90
N VAL A 287 -23.53 -14.42 -36.14
CA VAL A 287 -23.72 -13.07 -35.55
C VAL A 287 -23.90 -11.99 -36.63
N LYS A 288 -23.12 -12.06 -37.71
CA LYS A 288 -23.24 -11.14 -38.84
C LYS A 288 -24.59 -11.31 -39.56
N ASP A 289 -25.04 -12.55 -39.72
CA ASP A 289 -26.31 -12.86 -40.39
C ASP A 289 -27.53 -12.48 -39.54
N THR A 290 -27.45 -12.58 -38.21
CA THR A 290 -28.58 -12.27 -37.30
C THR A 290 -28.62 -10.81 -36.83
N LEU A 291 -27.49 -10.18 -36.57
CA LEU A 291 -27.39 -8.82 -36.00
C LEU A 291 -26.81 -7.79 -36.97
N GLY A 292 -26.26 -8.20 -38.11
CA GLY A 292 -25.51 -7.31 -39.03
C GLY A 292 -24.13 -6.88 -38.53
N ILE A 293 -23.79 -7.19 -37.27
CA ILE A 293 -22.56 -6.75 -36.60
C ILE A 293 -21.44 -7.76 -36.89
N THR A 294 -20.27 -7.27 -37.32
CA THR A 294 -19.07 -8.10 -37.49
C THR A 294 -18.14 -7.95 -36.30
N LEU A 295 -18.16 -8.92 -35.38
CA LEU A 295 -17.19 -8.98 -34.27
C LEU A 295 -15.82 -9.45 -34.78
N PRO A 296 -14.70 -8.79 -34.44
CA PRO A 296 -13.36 -9.24 -34.83
C PRO A 296 -12.88 -10.42 -33.96
N LEU A 297 -12.02 -11.28 -34.51
CA LEU A 297 -11.47 -12.44 -33.79
C LEU A 297 -10.72 -12.06 -32.50
N SER A 298 -10.15 -10.86 -32.44
CA SER A 298 -9.50 -10.33 -31.24
C SER A 298 -10.45 -10.21 -30.04
N VAL A 299 -11.73 -9.91 -30.25
CA VAL A 299 -12.73 -9.81 -29.17
C VAL A 299 -13.08 -11.20 -28.62
N PHE A 300 -13.17 -12.22 -29.48
CA PHE A 300 -13.35 -13.60 -29.04
C PHE A 300 -12.15 -14.08 -28.23
N VAL A 301 -10.92 -13.79 -28.68
CA VAL A 301 -9.71 -14.13 -27.91
C VAL A 301 -9.67 -13.37 -26.58
N ALA A 302 -9.93 -12.06 -26.55
CA ALA A 302 -9.92 -11.28 -25.32
C ALA A 302 -10.91 -11.80 -24.28
N ARG A 303 -12.18 -11.98 -24.66
CA ARG A 303 -13.22 -12.53 -23.76
C ARG A 303 -12.92 -13.96 -23.32
N ALA A 304 -12.35 -14.79 -24.21
CA ALA A 304 -11.90 -16.12 -23.83
C ALA A 304 -10.73 -16.06 -22.83
N THR A 305 -9.82 -15.08 -22.93
CA THR A 305 -8.74 -14.90 -21.95
C THR A 305 -9.23 -14.40 -20.60
N GLU A 306 -10.28 -13.58 -20.57
CA GLU A 306 -10.94 -13.17 -19.32
C GLU A 306 -11.55 -14.39 -18.63
N LEU A 307 -12.43 -15.14 -19.32
CA LEU A 307 -13.07 -16.35 -18.80
C LEU A 307 -12.07 -17.48 -18.44
N ALA A 308 -10.95 -17.60 -19.16
CA ALA A 308 -9.94 -18.61 -18.84
C ALA A 308 -9.09 -18.22 -17.62
N ASN A 309 -8.98 -16.93 -17.30
CA ASN A 309 -8.31 -16.40 -16.11
C ASN A 309 -9.19 -16.43 -14.85
N GLU A 310 -10.51 -16.50 -14.98
CA GLU A 310 -11.42 -16.83 -13.88
C GLU A 310 -11.10 -18.22 -13.32
N ASP A 311 -11.31 -18.42 -12.03
CA ASP A 311 -11.26 -19.71 -11.34
C ASP A 311 -10.03 -20.60 -11.58
N LEU A 312 -8.84 -20.03 -11.71
CA LEU A 312 -7.61 -20.82 -11.89
C LEU A 312 -7.13 -21.43 -10.56
N PRO A 313 -6.53 -22.64 -10.59
CA PRO A 313 -5.98 -23.27 -9.41
C PRO A 313 -4.72 -22.51 -8.96
N ARG A 314 -4.64 -22.22 -7.65
CA ARG A 314 -3.47 -21.58 -7.04
C ARG A 314 -2.22 -22.47 -7.15
N SER A 315 -1.05 -21.86 -7.34
CA SER A 315 0.21 -22.60 -7.37
C SER A 315 0.67 -23.04 -5.97
N ARG A 316 1.22 -24.26 -5.88
CA ARG A 316 1.60 -24.93 -4.61
C ARG A 316 2.72 -24.24 -3.82
N HIS A 317 3.34 -23.21 -4.40
CA HIS A 317 4.49 -22.50 -3.83
C HIS A 317 4.19 -21.01 -3.58
N SER A 318 2.95 -20.57 -3.79
CA SER A 318 2.48 -19.23 -3.43
C SER A 318 2.29 -19.15 -1.91
N PRO A 319 2.79 -18.10 -1.21
CA PRO A 319 2.60 -17.95 0.23
C PRO A 319 1.12 -17.67 0.56
N PRO A 320 0.55 -18.26 1.63
CA PRO A 320 -0.87 -18.14 1.92
C PRO A 320 -1.29 -16.68 2.17
N THR A 321 -2.50 -16.33 1.73
CA THR A 321 -3.06 -14.98 1.95
C THR A 321 -3.56 -14.81 3.38
N ALA A 322 -3.75 -13.55 3.82
CA ALA A 322 -4.30 -13.26 5.15
C ALA A 322 -5.67 -13.92 5.36
N ASP A 323 -6.51 -13.94 4.32
CA ASP A 323 -7.80 -14.62 4.35
C ASP A 323 -7.65 -16.14 4.51
N GLU A 324 -6.76 -16.80 3.77
CA GLU A 324 -6.49 -18.24 3.93
C GLU A 324 -5.94 -18.59 5.32
N LEU A 325 -5.08 -17.73 5.87
CA LEU A 325 -4.60 -17.90 7.25
C LEU A 325 -5.76 -17.77 8.25
N PHE A 326 -6.69 -16.84 8.03
CA PHE A 326 -7.92 -16.73 8.82
C PHE A 326 -8.85 -17.94 8.62
N ASP A 327 -9.06 -18.40 7.38
CA ASP A 327 -9.81 -19.60 7.03
C ASP A 327 -9.29 -20.83 7.76
N SER A 328 -7.97 -20.98 7.89
CA SER A 328 -7.33 -22.08 8.61
C SER A 328 -7.60 -22.05 10.12
N VAL A 329 -7.74 -20.85 10.70
CA VAL A 329 -8.14 -20.66 12.10
C VAL A 329 -9.62 -21.01 12.32
N ILE A 330 -10.48 -20.84 11.32
CA ILE A 330 -11.91 -21.23 11.36
C ILE A 330 -12.21 -22.60 10.73
N GLY A 331 -11.20 -23.31 10.21
CA GLY A 331 -11.30 -24.65 9.65
C GLY A 331 -11.89 -24.77 8.23
N LEU A 332 -11.89 -23.69 7.44
CA LEU A 332 -12.47 -23.66 6.08
C LEU A 332 -11.51 -24.05 4.94
N ASP A 333 -10.29 -24.49 5.25
CA ASP A 333 -9.21 -24.86 4.30
C ASP A 333 -9.58 -25.86 3.19
N LYS A 334 -10.67 -26.62 3.37
CA LYS A 334 -11.09 -27.70 2.46
C LYS A 334 -11.90 -27.22 1.26
N LEU A 335 -12.30 -25.96 1.23
CA LEU A 335 -13.04 -25.39 0.10
C LEU A 335 -12.06 -25.01 -1.02
N PRO A 336 -12.24 -25.49 -2.26
CA PRO A 336 -11.39 -25.08 -3.38
C PRO A 336 -11.66 -23.60 -3.67
N LYS A 337 -10.76 -22.72 -3.23
CA LYS A 337 -10.87 -21.28 -3.49
C LYS A 337 -10.28 -20.96 -4.88
N PRO A 338 -11.10 -20.49 -5.83
CA PRO A 338 -10.60 -20.02 -7.12
C PRO A 338 -9.65 -18.83 -6.94
N THR A 339 -8.58 -18.77 -7.72
CA THR A 339 -7.74 -17.57 -7.85
C THR A 339 -7.88 -16.99 -9.24
N GLN A 340 -8.05 -15.67 -9.35
CA GLN A 340 -8.04 -14.99 -10.64
C GLN A 340 -6.60 -14.89 -11.14
N GLY A 341 -6.35 -15.37 -12.37
CA GLY A 341 -5.05 -15.26 -13.02
C GLY A 341 -4.94 -14.03 -13.92
N HIS A 342 -3.72 -13.77 -14.38
CA HIS A 342 -3.39 -12.71 -15.34
C HIS A 342 -2.51 -13.25 -16.48
N PHE A 343 -2.90 -14.39 -17.05
CA PHE A 343 -2.20 -14.97 -18.21
C PHE A 343 -2.68 -14.30 -19.51
N MET A 344 -1.71 -13.88 -20.33
CA MET A 344 -1.91 -13.33 -21.66
C MET A 344 -1.33 -14.31 -22.70
N PRO A 345 -2.11 -14.83 -23.65
CA PRO A 345 -1.61 -15.73 -24.69
C PRO A 345 -0.98 -14.95 -25.85
N VAL A 346 0.18 -15.41 -26.29
CA VAL A 346 0.78 -15.02 -27.56
C VAL A 346 0.32 -16.02 -28.63
N VAL A 347 -0.45 -15.53 -29.60
CA VAL A 347 -0.95 -16.32 -30.72
C VAL A 347 0.08 -16.31 -31.84
N THR A 348 0.66 -17.48 -32.14
CA THR A 348 1.55 -17.69 -33.27
C THR A 348 0.78 -18.42 -34.37
N ALA A 349 0.57 -17.74 -35.50
CA ALA A 349 0.00 -18.39 -36.69
C ALA A 349 0.96 -19.47 -37.22
N PRO A 350 0.46 -20.62 -37.71
CA PRO A 350 1.31 -21.63 -38.33
C PRO A 350 1.96 -20.99 -39.57
N ILE A 351 3.29 -20.91 -39.58
CA ILE A 351 4.01 -20.49 -40.78
C ILE A 351 3.71 -21.55 -41.84
N PRO A 352 3.08 -21.21 -42.98
CA PRO A 352 2.83 -22.20 -44.02
C PRO A 352 4.18 -22.74 -44.44
N ALA A 353 4.36 -24.06 -44.34
CA ALA A 353 5.64 -24.70 -44.61
C ALA A 353 6.08 -24.35 -46.03
N SER A 354 6.97 -23.37 -46.16
CA SER A 354 7.61 -23.07 -47.42
C SER A 354 8.32 -24.34 -47.82
N LYS A 355 7.96 -24.89 -48.99
CA LYS A 355 8.66 -26.05 -49.54
C LYS A 355 10.14 -25.71 -49.49
N ALA A 356 10.89 -26.44 -48.66
CA ALA A 356 12.31 -26.20 -48.52
C ALA A 356 12.91 -26.22 -49.94
N PRO A 357 13.70 -25.20 -50.34
CA PRO A 357 14.35 -25.23 -51.64
C PRO A 357 15.09 -26.56 -51.75
N PRO A 358 15.00 -27.29 -52.87
CA PRO A 358 15.51 -28.65 -52.98
C PRO A 358 16.95 -28.64 -52.52
N GLY A 359 17.24 -29.43 -51.48
CA GLY A 359 18.48 -29.33 -50.72
C GLY A 359 19.67 -29.36 -51.67
N LYS A 360 20.48 -28.29 -51.67
CA LYS A 360 21.74 -28.28 -52.42
C LYS A 360 22.52 -29.51 -51.99
N LYS A 361 22.92 -30.33 -52.96
CA LYS A 361 23.78 -31.50 -52.70
C LYS A 361 25.03 -30.96 -52.02
N VAL A 362 25.37 -31.52 -50.86
CA VAL A 362 26.57 -31.10 -50.13
C VAL A 362 27.76 -31.61 -50.93
N ASP A 363 28.47 -30.70 -51.58
CA ASP A 363 29.64 -31.05 -52.36
C ASP A 363 30.79 -31.48 -51.43
N ILE A 364 31.65 -32.38 -51.92
CA ILE A 364 32.78 -32.95 -51.15
C ILE A 364 33.68 -31.85 -50.57
N ILE A 365 33.74 -30.69 -51.23
CA ILE A 365 34.53 -29.53 -50.80
C ILE A 365 33.96 -28.88 -49.52
N ASP A 366 32.64 -28.82 -49.34
CA ASP A 366 32.01 -28.33 -48.09
C ASP A 366 32.30 -29.27 -46.91
N ILE A 367 32.37 -30.57 -47.17
CA ILE A 367 32.66 -31.60 -46.15
C ILE A 367 34.12 -31.51 -45.68
N LEU A 368 35.05 -31.23 -46.59
CA LEU A 368 36.50 -31.18 -46.29
C LEU A 368 36.98 -29.83 -45.74
N THR A 369 36.21 -28.75 -45.91
CA THR A 369 36.62 -27.39 -45.49
C THR A 369 35.87 -26.85 -44.26
N SER A 370 34.76 -27.47 -43.86
CA SER A 370 33.98 -26.98 -42.72
C SER A 370 34.52 -27.48 -41.37
N ALA A 371 34.96 -26.55 -40.52
CA ALA A 371 35.24 -26.82 -39.11
C ALA A 371 33.96 -27.27 -38.39
N PRO A 372 34.05 -28.13 -37.35
CA PRO A 372 32.88 -28.76 -36.74
C PRO A 372 31.98 -27.73 -36.03
N LYS A 373 30.89 -27.32 -36.71
CA LYS A 373 29.84 -26.53 -36.09
C LYS A 373 29.08 -27.38 -35.06
N GLN A 374 29.01 -26.87 -33.83
CA GLN A 374 28.22 -27.47 -32.77
C GLN A 374 26.76 -27.64 -33.22
N GLN A 375 26.23 -28.85 -33.08
CA GLN A 375 24.83 -29.15 -33.36
C GLN A 375 23.95 -28.44 -32.32
N HIS A 376 23.36 -27.30 -32.68
CA HIS A 376 22.23 -26.77 -31.95
C HIS A 376 21.09 -27.79 -32.05
N LYS A 377 20.81 -28.46 -30.94
CA LYS A 377 19.70 -29.41 -30.81
C LYS A 377 18.40 -28.68 -31.18
N PRO A 378 17.71 -29.06 -32.27
CA PRO A 378 16.48 -28.39 -32.65
C PRO A 378 15.46 -28.56 -31.52
N GLN A 379 14.80 -27.47 -31.13
CA GLN A 379 13.63 -27.57 -30.28
C GLN A 379 12.57 -28.40 -31.03
N PRO A 380 11.78 -29.24 -30.34
CA PRO A 380 10.75 -30.03 -30.99
C PRO A 380 9.67 -29.09 -31.53
N ALA A 381 9.74 -28.79 -32.84
CA ALA A 381 8.69 -28.11 -33.55
C ALA A 381 7.44 -29.00 -33.48
N LEU A 382 6.40 -28.52 -32.82
CA LEU A 382 5.12 -29.20 -32.77
C LEU A 382 4.58 -29.25 -34.21
N VAL A 383 4.40 -30.46 -34.76
CA VAL A 383 3.86 -30.63 -36.11
C VAL A 383 2.38 -30.31 -36.05
N THR A 384 2.04 -29.07 -36.40
CA THR A 384 0.67 -28.55 -36.41
C THR A 384 0.04 -28.76 -37.77
N SER A 385 -1.27 -29.01 -37.79
CA SER A 385 -2.03 -29.00 -39.04
C SER A 385 -2.16 -27.56 -39.56
N PRO A 386 -2.36 -27.34 -40.88
CA PRO A 386 -2.30 -25.99 -41.47
C PRO A 386 -3.38 -25.02 -40.96
N ASP A 387 -4.42 -25.51 -40.29
CA ASP A 387 -5.57 -24.73 -39.79
C ASP A 387 -5.50 -24.44 -38.27
N GLU A 388 -4.47 -24.92 -37.57
CA GLU A 388 -4.30 -24.79 -36.12
C GLU A 388 -3.36 -23.64 -35.74
N ASN A 389 -3.84 -22.68 -34.97
CA ASN A 389 -3.02 -21.60 -34.42
C ASN A 389 -2.38 -22.04 -33.09
N VAL A 390 -1.10 -21.71 -32.89
CA VAL A 390 -0.39 -22.07 -31.66
C VAL A 390 -0.56 -20.95 -30.63
N PHE A 391 -1.32 -21.23 -29.59
CA PHE A 391 -1.44 -20.34 -28.44
C PHE A 391 -0.35 -20.68 -27.43
N SER A 392 0.43 -19.69 -27.02
CA SER A 392 1.53 -19.87 -26.09
C SER A 392 1.44 -18.90 -24.91
N VAL A 393 1.80 -19.37 -23.71
CA VAL A 393 1.83 -18.59 -22.47
C VAL A 393 3.18 -18.79 -21.80
N SER A 394 3.77 -17.67 -21.38
CA SER A 394 5.01 -17.61 -20.61
C SER A 394 4.65 -17.51 -19.12
N ALA A 395 5.09 -18.48 -18.31
CA ALA A 395 4.76 -18.52 -16.88
C ALA A 395 5.93 -19.07 -16.03
N PRO A 396 6.06 -18.69 -14.75
CA PRO A 396 6.99 -19.32 -13.82
C PRO A 396 6.75 -20.82 -13.70
N ALA A 397 7.81 -21.60 -13.47
CA ALA A 397 7.70 -23.05 -13.26
C ALA A 397 6.76 -23.47 -12.11
N ALA A 398 6.53 -22.59 -11.12
CA ALA A 398 5.58 -22.80 -10.03
C ALA A 398 4.11 -22.85 -10.50
N ASP A 399 3.76 -22.03 -11.50
CA ASP A 399 2.38 -21.84 -11.99
C ASP A 399 2.05 -22.75 -13.19
N LYS A 400 2.91 -23.75 -13.44
CA LYS A 400 2.80 -24.73 -14.54
C LYS A 400 1.43 -25.43 -14.62
N HIS A 401 0.75 -25.64 -13.50
CA HIS A 401 -0.59 -26.25 -13.52
C HIS A 401 -1.64 -25.24 -13.98
N SER A 402 -1.62 -24.03 -13.40
CA SER A 402 -2.52 -22.91 -13.70
C SER A 402 -2.40 -22.50 -15.18
N ALA A 403 -1.18 -22.37 -15.70
CA ALA A 403 -0.93 -22.04 -17.11
C ALA A 403 -1.43 -23.12 -18.10
N ARG A 404 -1.44 -24.41 -17.70
CA ARG A 404 -2.03 -25.49 -18.51
C ARG A 404 -3.55 -25.44 -18.50
N VAL A 405 -4.16 -25.32 -17.31
CA VAL A 405 -5.62 -25.20 -17.16
C VAL A 405 -6.14 -23.97 -17.91
N PHE A 406 -5.41 -22.86 -17.89
CA PHE A 406 -5.70 -21.67 -18.70
C PHE A 406 -5.73 -21.97 -20.21
N LEU A 407 -4.69 -22.60 -20.76
CA LEU A 407 -4.63 -22.96 -22.18
C LEU A 407 -5.69 -24.01 -22.57
N GLU A 408 -6.00 -24.96 -21.69
CA GLU A 408 -7.06 -25.96 -21.88
C GLU A 408 -8.45 -25.29 -21.87
N ARG A 409 -8.72 -24.36 -20.96
CA ARG A 409 -9.97 -23.56 -20.95
C ARG A 409 -10.10 -22.64 -22.15
N LEU A 410 -9.01 -22.00 -22.60
CA LEU A 410 -9.00 -21.25 -23.86
C LEU A 410 -9.37 -22.14 -25.06
N LYS A 411 -8.83 -23.36 -25.11
CA LYS A 411 -9.18 -24.31 -26.17
C LYS A 411 -10.66 -24.70 -26.13
N LEU A 412 -11.18 -25.08 -24.96
CA LEU A 412 -12.58 -25.45 -24.78
C LEU A 412 -13.54 -24.31 -25.14
N THR A 413 -13.28 -23.08 -24.65
CA THR A 413 -14.13 -21.92 -24.92
C THR A 413 -14.13 -21.49 -26.39
N LEU A 414 -13.00 -21.56 -27.08
CA LEU A 414 -12.91 -21.18 -28.50
C LEU A 414 -13.43 -22.28 -29.45
N GLU A 415 -13.23 -23.56 -29.13
CA GLU A 415 -13.63 -24.68 -30.00
C GLU A 415 -15.05 -25.20 -29.73
N GLN A 416 -15.49 -25.26 -28.47
CA GLN A 416 -16.78 -25.85 -28.10
C GLN A 416 -17.87 -24.80 -27.79
N GLU A 417 -17.52 -23.71 -27.07
CA GLU A 417 -18.50 -22.72 -26.58
C GLU A 417 -18.30 -21.27 -27.10
N PRO A 418 -17.96 -21.01 -28.39
CA PRO A 418 -17.73 -19.64 -28.87
C PRO A 418 -18.96 -18.74 -28.79
N GLY A 419 -20.17 -19.31 -28.65
CA GLY A 419 -21.41 -18.56 -28.42
C GLY A 419 -21.46 -17.84 -27.07
N ARG A 420 -20.81 -18.41 -26.03
CA ARG A 420 -20.72 -17.81 -24.69
C ARG A 420 -19.92 -16.51 -24.69
N LEU A 421 -19.04 -16.33 -25.68
CA LEU A 421 -18.17 -15.16 -25.84
C LEU A 421 -18.88 -13.96 -26.49
N ILE A 422 -20.17 -14.07 -26.89
CA ILE A 422 -20.92 -12.95 -27.50
C ILE A 422 -21.69 -12.15 -26.45
N ILE A 423 -22.21 -12.85 -25.42
CA ILE A 423 -23.12 -12.35 -24.38
C ILE A 423 -22.44 -11.25 -23.54
#